data_AF-A0A7V6PRQ4-F1
#
_entry.id   AF-A0A7V6PRQ4-F1
#
_cell.length_a   1.000
_cell.length_b   1.000
_cell.length_c   1.000
_cell.angle_alpha   90.00
_cell.angle_beta   90.00
_cell.angle_gamma   90.00
#
_symmetry.space_group_name_H-M   'P 1'
#
loop_
_entity.id
_entity.type
_entity.pdbx_description
1 polymer ?
#
loop_
_entity_poly.entity_id
_entity_poly.type
_entity_poly.pdbx_seq_one_letter_code
_entity_poly.pdbx_strand_id
1 'polypeptide(L)'
;MAALLKSLIVIICVSIFLISFFLYPPLPYKGVEMVTIKPGMNARDVAALLKEKGLISSEKIFLYLLKLNDKETKLVSGLFDVPRGLRVDALVRFIFETKPKTVWVTIPEGFNSREIAERLEVNGVISREEFLDALNREIKDDYPSFIRPPYEGFLFPDTYEFYIESTPEAVIKKFLDRFVAVLPEDFEEKAKNLGLTPREAIILASLIEKEARIDEERPVIAQVLLKRLNTGMKLQCDATVQYALGKSKPILSYDDLKVKSPYNTYLYYGLPPGPICNPGLPSIISAVNPADTDYLFYFTRGDGVHIFSRTYEEHLRSQR
;
A
#
# COMPACT_ATOMS: atom_id res chain seq x y z
N MET A 1 25.50 68.79 -18.30
CA MET A 1 25.31 67.54 -19.07
C MET A 1 26.22 66.41 -18.56
N ALA A 2 27.54 66.60 -18.50
CA ALA A 2 28.48 65.55 -18.06
C ALA A 2 28.28 65.06 -16.60
N ALA A 3 27.84 65.92 -15.67
CA ALA A 3 27.58 65.53 -14.27
C ALA A 3 26.37 64.60 -14.13
N LEU A 4 25.30 64.85 -14.89
CA LEU A 4 24.07 64.04 -14.89
C LEU A 4 24.29 62.65 -15.49
N LEU A 5 25.15 62.55 -16.51
CA LEU A 5 25.52 61.26 -17.10
C LEU A 5 26.33 60.39 -16.13
N LYS A 6 27.25 61.00 -15.36
CA LYS A 6 28.03 60.31 -14.34
C LYS A 6 27.16 59.79 -13.19
N SER A 7 26.20 60.58 -12.71
CA SER A 7 25.27 60.13 -11.66
C SER A 7 24.39 58.97 -12.14
N LEU A 8 23.95 58.99 -13.41
CA LEU A 8 23.13 57.91 -13.97
C LEU A 8 23.90 56.59 -14.08
N ILE A 9 25.16 56.63 -14.54
CA ILE A 9 26.02 55.45 -14.63
C ILE A 9 26.27 54.84 -13.24
N VAL A 10 26.53 55.69 -12.23
CA VAL A 10 26.72 55.21 -10.85
C VAL A 10 25.45 54.54 -10.32
N ILE A 11 24.27 55.13 -10.56
CA ILE A 11 23.00 54.52 -10.15
C ILE A 11 22.80 53.17 -10.84
N ILE A 12 23.09 53.06 -12.14
CA ILE A 12 22.97 51.80 -12.88
C ILE A 12 23.96 50.77 -12.35
N CYS A 13 25.23 51.12 -12.12
CA CYS A 13 26.23 50.20 -11.57
C CYS A 13 25.89 49.77 -10.14
N VAL A 14 25.39 50.67 -9.30
CA VAL A 14 24.92 50.34 -7.94
C VAL A 14 23.67 49.48 -8.01
N SER A 15 22.75 49.74 -8.94
CA SER A 15 21.57 48.91 -9.15
C SER A 15 21.95 47.51 -9.63
N ILE A 16 22.85 47.40 -10.60
CA ILE A 16 23.39 46.13 -11.09
C ILE A 16 24.16 45.42 -9.98
N PHE A 17 24.96 46.14 -9.18
CA PHE A 17 25.70 45.57 -8.07
C PHE A 17 24.76 45.09 -6.97
N LEU A 18 23.72 45.84 -6.61
CA LEU A 18 22.71 45.43 -5.64
C LEU A 18 21.90 44.25 -6.17
N ILE A 19 21.45 44.30 -7.43
CA ILE A 19 20.78 43.19 -8.11
C ILE A 19 21.69 41.96 -8.11
N SER A 20 22.96 42.12 -8.46
CA SER A 20 24.01 41.09 -8.43
C SER A 20 24.24 40.58 -7.00
N PHE A 21 24.31 41.42 -5.99
CA PHE A 21 24.58 41.03 -4.61
C PHE A 21 23.39 40.30 -3.98
N PHE A 22 22.16 40.74 -4.27
CA PHE A 22 20.93 40.07 -3.86
C PHE A 22 20.63 38.81 -4.70
N LEU A 23 21.14 38.71 -5.93
CA LEU A 23 21.05 37.50 -6.77
C LEU A 23 22.22 36.51 -6.52
N TYR A 24 23.37 36.98 -6.06
CA TYR A 24 24.60 36.21 -5.86
C TYR A 24 25.20 36.40 -4.44
N PRO A 25 24.43 36.16 -3.36
CA PRO A 25 25.03 36.13 -2.03
C PRO A 25 26.09 35.02 -1.98
N PRO A 26 27.27 35.26 -1.35
CA PRO A 26 28.20 34.19 -1.06
C PRO A 26 27.51 33.24 -0.07
N LEU A 27 27.20 32.01 -0.47
CA LEU A 27 26.50 31.05 0.39
C LEU A 27 27.53 30.10 1.03
N PRO A 28 27.86 30.24 2.32
CA PRO A 28 28.79 29.37 3.01
C PRO A 28 28.01 28.28 3.75
N TYR A 29 27.07 27.60 3.08
CA TYR A 29 26.28 26.55 3.72
C TYR A 29 26.59 25.20 3.08
N LYS A 30 27.49 24.46 3.71
CA LYS A 30 27.71 23.04 3.42
C LYS A 30 26.64 22.22 4.16
N GLY A 31 25.99 21.30 3.46
CA GLY A 31 25.01 20.39 4.05
C GLY A 31 23.82 20.13 3.13
N VAL A 32 22.94 19.22 3.54
CA VAL A 32 21.69 18.85 2.87
C VAL A 32 20.54 19.17 3.81
N GLU A 33 19.46 19.71 3.26
CA GLU A 33 18.21 19.94 3.97
C GLU A 33 17.12 19.02 3.38
N MET A 34 16.44 18.28 4.24
CA MET A 34 15.31 17.44 3.83
C MET A 34 14.07 18.32 3.62
N VAL A 35 13.50 18.27 2.41
CA VAL A 35 12.30 19.02 2.05
C VAL A 35 11.22 18.04 1.60
N THR A 36 10.13 17.95 2.35
CA THR A 36 8.95 17.19 1.92
C THR A 36 7.94 18.12 1.24
N ILE A 37 7.72 17.91 -0.05
CA ILE A 37 6.64 18.57 -0.81
C ILE A 37 5.42 17.64 -0.78
N LYS A 38 4.38 18.02 -0.04
CA LYS A 38 3.14 17.23 0.07
C LYS A 38 2.26 17.42 -1.17
N PRO A 39 1.51 16.39 -1.59
CA PRO A 39 0.49 16.52 -2.63
C PRO A 39 -0.54 17.60 -2.29
N GLY A 40 -0.93 18.38 -3.30
CA GLY A 40 -1.83 19.53 -3.14
C GLY A 40 -1.14 20.84 -2.77
N MET A 41 0.15 20.82 -2.40
CA MET A 41 0.93 22.06 -2.25
C MET A 41 1.06 22.78 -3.59
N ASN A 42 0.67 24.05 -3.62
CA ASN A 42 0.89 24.90 -4.78
C ASN A 42 2.29 25.53 -4.75
N ALA A 43 2.67 26.22 -5.85
CA ALA A 43 3.99 26.86 -5.96
C ALA A 43 4.30 27.85 -4.82
N ARG A 44 3.29 28.53 -4.25
CA ARG A 44 3.47 29.45 -3.12
C ARG A 44 3.73 28.71 -1.83
N ASP A 45 3.01 27.61 -1.59
CA ASP A 45 3.23 26.77 -0.40
C ASP A 45 4.65 26.20 -0.41
N VAL A 46 5.12 25.74 -1.58
CA VAL A 46 6.50 25.27 -1.76
C VAL A 46 7.50 26.41 -1.57
N ALA A 47 7.23 27.60 -2.11
CA ALA A 47 8.10 28.77 -1.91
C ALA A 47 8.22 29.13 -0.42
N ALA A 48 7.10 29.14 0.31
CA ALA A 48 7.06 29.42 1.74
C ALA A 48 7.86 28.38 2.53
N LEU A 49 7.66 27.09 2.24
CA LEU A 49 8.41 25.98 2.85
C LEU A 49 9.91 26.10 2.61
N LEU A 50 10.33 26.39 1.37
CA LEU A 50 11.74 26.55 1.03
C LEU A 50 12.38 27.74 1.75
N LYS A 51 11.63 28.83 1.95
CA LYS A 51 12.11 30.00 2.70
C LYS A 51 12.19 29.73 4.19
N GLU A 52 11.18 29.07 4.75
CA GLU A 52 11.17 28.63 6.16
C GLU A 52 12.40 27.76 6.47
N LYS A 53 12.72 26.83 5.56
CA LYS A 53 13.91 25.98 5.63
C LYS A 53 15.23 26.70 5.31
N GLY A 54 15.19 27.99 5.00
CA GLY A 54 16.36 28.82 4.69
C GLY A 54 17.04 28.48 3.36
N LEU A 55 16.36 27.77 2.46
CA LEU A 55 16.88 27.36 1.14
C LEU A 55 16.74 28.45 0.09
N ILE A 56 15.81 29.40 0.29
CA ILE A 56 15.69 30.61 -0.53
C ILE A 56 15.58 31.85 0.34
N SER A 57 16.08 32.99 -0.15
CA SER A 57 15.94 34.28 0.54
C SER A 57 14.64 35.02 0.20
N SER A 58 14.00 34.69 -0.92
CA SER A 58 12.78 35.37 -1.40
C SER A 58 11.85 34.43 -2.15
N GLU A 59 10.65 34.24 -1.60
CA GLU A 59 9.54 33.52 -2.25
C GLU A 59 9.20 34.12 -3.62
N LYS A 60 9.21 35.45 -3.74
CA LYS A 60 8.84 36.15 -4.98
C LYS A 60 9.79 35.82 -6.13
N ILE A 61 11.09 35.73 -5.86
CA ILE A 61 12.09 35.39 -6.88
C ILE A 61 11.92 33.94 -7.33
N PHE A 62 11.69 33.02 -6.39
CA PHE A 62 11.44 31.62 -6.70
C PHE A 62 10.18 31.43 -7.56
N LEU A 63 9.07 32.06 -7.19
CA LEU A 63 7.82 32.04 -7.96
C LEU A 63 7.98 32.63 -9.37
N TYR A 64 8.69 33.76 -9.47
CA TYR A 64 8.99 34.37 -10.77
C TYR A 64 9.79 33.44 -11.68
N LEU A 65 10.80 32.75 -11.14
CA LEU A 65 11.61 31.78 -11.88
C LEU A 65 10.80 30.54 -12.26
N LEU A 66 9.90 30.04 -11.41
CA LEU A 66 9.00 28.94 -11.78
C LEU A 66 8.11 29.31 -12.96
N LYS A 67 7.56 30.54 -12.95
CA LYS A 67 6.70 31.06 -14.02
C LYS A 67 7.46 31.23 -15.33
N LEU A 68 8.69 31.77 -15.29
CA LEU A 68 9.53 31.93 -16.49
C LEU A 68 9.90 30.60 -17.16
N ASN A 69 9.91 29.50 -16.43
CA ASN A 69 10.29 28.18 -16.94
C ASN A 69 9.07 27.29 -17.26
N ASP A 70 7.84 27.82 -17.27
CA ASP A 70 6.59 27.06 -17.47
C ASP A 70 6.49 25.81 -16.56
N LYS A 71 6.96 25.98 -15.32
CA LYS A 71 7.14 24.91 -14.32
C LYS A 71 6.22 25.05 -13.10
N GLU A 72 5.44 26.12 -13.02
CA GLU A 72 4.58 26.46 -11.87
C GLU A 72 3.57 25.34 -11.51
N THR A 73 3.11 24.55 -12.49
CA THR A 73 2.15 23.45 -12.30
C THR A 73 2.78 22.04 -12.31
N LYS A 74 4.11 21.94 -12.46
CA LYS A 74 4.82 20.67 -12.65
C LYS A 74 5.63 20.24 -11.42
N LEU A 75 5.39 20.86 -10.26
CA LEU A 75 6.07 20.50 -9.02
C LEU A 75 5.69 19.08 -8.60
N VAL A 76 6.69 18.22 -8.46
CA VAL A 76 6.51 16.83 -8.06
C VAL A 76 6.54 16.76 -6.54
N SER A 77 5.56 16.07 -5.96
CA SER A 77 5.51 15.80 -4.53
C SER A 77 6.50 14.71 -4.12
N GLY A 78 6.97 14.78 -2.88
CA GLY A 78 7.82 13.78 -2.25
C GLY A 78 8.94 14.41 -1.42
N LEU A 79 9.81 13.56 -0.89
CA LEU A 79 10.94 13.96 -0.07
C LEU A 79 12.19 14.20 -0.91
N PHE A 80 12.82 15.36 -0.76
CA PHE A 80 14.03 15.75 -1.48
C PHE A 80 15.18 16.07 -0.53
N ASP A 81 16.38 15.60 -0.87
CA ASP A 81 17.64 15.99 -0.23
C ASP A 81 18.19 17.23 -0.93
N VAL A 82 17.72 18.41 -0.52
CA VAL A 82 18.12 19.67 -1.18
C VAL A 82 19.48 20.13 -0.65
N PRO A 83 20.52 20.25 -1.50
CA PRO A 83 21.78 20.84 -1.08
C PRO A 83 21.57 22.28 -0.62
N ARG A 84 22.13 22.63 0.54
CA ARG A 84 22.13 24.02 0.99
C ARG A 84 23.06 24.86 0.12
N GLY A 85 22.76 26.15 0.01
CA GLY A 85 23.58 27.09 -0.74
C GLY A 85 23.38 27.06 -2.26
N LEU A 86 22.38 26.32 -2.77
CA LEU A 86 21.99 26.42 -4.18
C LEU A 86 21.48 27.82 -4.51
N ARG A 87 21.86 28.32 -5.70
CA ARG A 87 21.20 29.48 -6.29
C ARG A 87 19.73 29.15 -6.57
N VAL A 88 18.84 30.14 -6.50
CA VAL A 88 17.39 29.91 -6.70
C VAL A 88 17.11 29.29 -8.08
N ASP A 89 17.83 29.67 -9.14
CA ASP A 89 17.69 29.05 -10.47
C ASP A 89 18.20 27.60 -10.52
N ALA A 90 19.26 27.29 -9.76
CA ALA A 90 19.78 25.94 -9.63
C ALA A 90 18.85 25.07 -8.79
N LEU A 91 18.21 25.64 -7.76
CA LEU A 91 17.20 24.98 -6.95
C LEU A 91 15.94 24.64 -7.77
N VAL A 92 15.47 25.58 -8.60
CA VAL A 92 14.36 25.33 -9.54
C VAL A 92 14.73 24.25 -10.56
N ARG A 93 16.00 24.10 -10.97
CA ARG A 93 16.40 22.96 -11.80
C ARG A 93 16.43 21.67 -10.98
N PHE A 94 17.06 21.71 -9.81
CA PHE A 94 17.21 20.58 -8.89
C PHE A 94 15.87 19.92 -8.55
N ILE A 95 14.86 20.69 -8.14
CA ILE A 95 13.54 20.15 -7.74
C ILE A 95 12.84 19.41 -8.89
N PHE A 96 13.11 19.78 -10.15
CA PHE A 96 12.44 19.19 -11.31
C PHE A 96 13.23 18.06 -11.97
N GLU A 97 14.55 18.07 -11.84
CA GLU A 97 15.43 17.05 -12.42
C GLU A 97 15.70 15.91 -11.43
N THR A 98 15.61 16.18 -10.13
CA THR A 98 15.84 15.18 -9.07
C THR A 98 14.56 14.41 -8.82
N LYS A 99 14.65 13.08 -8.82
CA LYS A 99 13.54 12.24 -8.38
C LYS A 99 13.39 12.32 -6.85
N PRO A 100 12.17 12.38 -6.31
CA PRO A 100 11.98 12.27 -4.87
C PRO A 100 12.53 10.95 -4.34
N LYS A 101 12.89 10.92 -3.05
CA LYS A 101 13.38 9.72 -2.37
C LYS A 101 12.33 8.61 -2.38
N THR A 102 12.80 7.42 -2.72
CA THR A 102 12.01 6.19 -2.70
C THR A 102 12.58 5.18 -1.72
N VAL A 103 11.73 4.22 -1.35
CA VAL A 103 12.07 3.05 -0.53
C VAL A 103 11.42 1.81 -1.14
N TRP A 104 12.15 0.69 -1.15
CA TRP A 104 11.61 -0.60 -1.55
C TRP A 104 11.03 -1.31 -0.34
N VAL A 105 9.76 -1.71 -0.43
CA VAL A 105 9.04 -2.38 0.64
C VAL A 105 8.43 -3.67 0.10
N THR A 106 8.84 -4.81 0.67
CA THR A 106 8.23 -6.11 0.40
C THR A 106 7.05 -6.34 1.32
N ILE A 107 5.90 -6.68 0.74
CA ILE A 107 4.69 -7.12 1.42
C ILE A 107 4.54 -8.63 1.20
N PRO A 108 4.79 -9.47 2.21
CA PRO A 108 4.63 -10.92 2.09
C PRO A 108 3.17 -11.34 1.90
N GLU A 109 2.99 -12.51 1.28
CA GLU A 109 1.68 -13.15 1.16
C GLU A 109 1.08 -13.44 2.54
N GLY A 110 -0.25 -13.36 2.63
CA GLY A 110 -0.97 -13.60 3.86
C GLY A 110 -0.89 -12.44 4.87
N PHE A 111 -0.24 -11.31 4.55
CA PHE A 111 -0.33 -10.11 5.38
C PHE A 111 -1.74 -9.54 5.36
N ASN A 112 -2.27 -9.16 6.51
CA ASN A 112 -3.49 -8.35 6.61
C ASN A 112 -3.18 -6.86 6.58
N SER A 113 -4.21 -6.03 6.37
CA SER A 113 -4.10 -4.58 6.29
C SER A 113 -3.34 -3.92 7.44
N ARG A 114 -3.45 -4.45 8.68
CA ARG A 114 -2.75 -3.91 9.85
C ARG A 114 -1.25 -4.20 9.79
N GLU A 115 -0.86 -5.39 9.35
CA GLU A 115 0.55 -5.77 9.16
C GLU A 115 1.18 -4.98 8.01
N ILE A 116 0.42 -4.74 6.93
CA ILE A 116 0.83 -3.87 5.83
C ILE A 116 1.03 -2.44 6.33
N ALA A 117 0.08 -1.91 7.11
CA ALA A 117 0.16 -0.56 7.67
C ALA A 117 1.42 -0.37 8.53
N GLU A 118 1.72 -1.33 9.42
CA GLU A 118 2.93 -1.31 10.24
C GLU A 118 4.20 -1.35 9.39
N ARG A 119 4.23 -2.20 8.36
CA ARG A 119 5.37 -2.31 7.46
C ARG A 119 5.62 -1.02 6.69
N LEU A 120 4.56 -0.37 6.20
CA LEU A 120 4.66 0.89 5.45
C LEU A 120 5.12 2.04 6.35
N GLU A 121 4.62 2.12 7.57
CA GLU A 121 5.00 3.14 8.55
C GLU A 121 6.46 3.04 8.96
N VAL A 122 6.95 1.84 9.28
CA VAL A 122 8.37 1.60 9.63
C VAL A 122 9.32 2.00 8.49
N ASN A 123 8.87 1.91 7.24
CA ASN A 123 9.64 2.32 6.07
C ASN A 123 9.42 3.80 5.67
N GLY A 124 8.64 4.57 6.44
CA GLY A 124 8.38 5.98 6.18
C GLY A 124 7.49 6.26 4.96
N VAL A 125 6.74 5.27 4.49
CA VAL A 125 5.88 5.44 3.31
C VAL A 125 4.64 6.26 3.65
N ILE A 126 3.92 5.86 4.69
CA ILE A 126 2.66 6.49 5.16
C ILE A 126 2.43 6.09 6.61
N SER A 127 1.75 6.93 7.40
CA SER A 127 1.39 6.56 8.77
C SER A 127 0.38 5.41 8.79
N ARG A 128 0.42 4.60 9.85
CA ARG A 128 -0.50 3.47 10.02
C ARG A 128 -1.96 3.92 10.01
N GLU A 129 -2.26 5.03 10.70
CA GLU A 129 -3.62 5.55 10.84
C GLU A 129 -4.18 6.03 9.51
N GLU A 130 -3.42 6.85 8.77
CA GLU A 130 -3.84 7.37 7.47
C GLU A 130 -4.08 6.25 6.45
N PHE A 131 -3.21 5.23 6.44
CA PHE A 131 -3.37 4.09 5.54
C PHE A 131 -4.64 3.29 5.87
N LEU A 132 -4.82 2.90 7.13
CA LEU A 132 -5.96 2.07 7.56
C LEU A 132 -7.31 2.78 7.36
N ASP A 133 -7.37 4.09 7.61
CA ASP A 133 -8.58 4.87 7.38
C ASP A 133 -8.92 4.93 5.88
N ALA A 134 -7.91 5.15 5.03
CA ALA A 134 -8.10 5.24 3.59
C ALA A 134 -8.59 3.92 2.95
N LEU A 135 -8.34 2.76 3.56
CA LEU A 135 -8.84 1.47 3.05
C LEU A 135 -10.36 1.37 2.96
N ASN A 136 -11.08 2.21 3.73
CA ASN A 136 -12.54 2.24 3.74
C ASN A 136 -13.12 3.29 2.77
N ARG A 137 -12.27 4.11 2.16
CA ARG A 137 -12.67 5.18 1.24
C ARG A 137 -12.59 4.67 -0.20
N GLU A 138 -13.54 5.08 -1.03
CA GLU A 138 -13.55 4.68 -2.44
C GLU A 138 -12.42 5.37 -3.21
N ILE A 139 -11.56 4.57 -3.84
CA ILE A 139 -10.57 5.02 -4.82
C ILE A 139 -11.24 5.00 -6.19
N LYS A 140 -11.44 6.20 -6.77
CA LYS A 140 -11.99 6.35 -8.13
C LYS A 140 -10.93 5.95 -9.16
N ASP A 141 -11.15 4.80 -9.79
CA ASP A 141 -10.39 4.31 -10.93
C ASP A 141 -11.21 3.29 -11.73
N ASP A 142 -10.67 2.83 -12.86
CA ASP A 142 -11.27 1.81 -13.72
C ASP A 142 -10.92 0.40 -13.25
N TYR A 143 -11.37 0.04 -12.04
CA TYR A 143 -11.20 -1.31 -11.48
C TYR A 143 -12.45 -2.16 -11.65
N PRO A 144 -12.32 -3.49 -11.74
CA PRO A 144 -13.46 -4.40 -11.70
C PRO A 144 -14.38 -4.13 -10.50
N SER A 145 -15.71 -4.15 -10.73
CA SER A 145 -16.73 -3.72 -9.76
C SER A 145 -16.71 -4.45 -8.40
N PHE A 146 -16.11 -5.64 -8.32
CA PHE A 146 -15.98 -6.40 -7.08
C PHE A 146 -14.83 -5.89 -6.18
N ILE A 147 -13.87 -5.14 -6.73
CA ILE A 147 -12.79 -4.46 -6.02
C ILE A 147 -13.34 -3.15 -5.45
N ARG A 148 -13.77 -3.20 -4.19
CA ARG A 148 -14.38 -2.07 -3.49
C ARG A 148 -14.02 -2.07 -2.01
N PRO A 149 -14.07 -0.92 -1.32
CA PRO A 149 -13.78 -0.83 0.11
C PRO A 149 -14.66 -1.76 0.97
N PRO A 150 -14.17 -2.25 2.12
CA PRO A 150 -12.77 -2.19 2.53
C PRO A 150 -11.87 -3.02 1.59
N TYR A 151 -10.65 -2.52 1.33
CA TYR A 151 -9.72 -3.14 0.37
C TYR A 151 -8.89 -4.32 0.93
N GLU A 152 -9.19 -4.83 2.12
CA GLU A 152 -8.60 -6.08 2.63
C GLU A 152 -8.86 -7.22 1.64
N GLY A 153 -7.82 -7.98 1.29
CA GLY A 153 -7.83 -9.02 0.26
C GLY A 153 -7.45 -8.55 -1.14
N PHE A 154 -7.39 -7.24 -1.39
CA PHE A 154 -7.03 -6.66 -2.68
C PHE A 154 -5.65 -5.96 -2.66
N LEU A 155 -5.01 -5.85 -1.50
CA LEU A 155 -3.69 -5.25 -1.37
C LEU A 155 -2.61 -6.27 -1.76
N PHE A 156 -2.42 -6.48 -3.07
CA PHE A 156 -1.66 -7.63 -3.57
C PHE A 156 -0.24 -7.73 -2.95
N PRO A 157 0.22 -8.93 -2.55
CA PRO A 157 1.57 -9.13 -2.02
C PRO A 157 2.64 -9.02 -3.12
N ASP A 158 3.58 -8.10 -2.98
CA ASP A 158 4.74 -7.95 -3.87
C ASP A 158 5.79 -7.04 -3.22
N THR A 159 6.88 -6.75 -3.94
CA THR A 159 7.86 -5.73 -3.59
C THR A 159 7.62 -4.45 -4.38
N TYR A 160 7.39 -3.35 -3.66
CA TYR A 160 6.99 -2.08 -4.22
C TYR A 160 8.02 -1.00 -3.93
N GLU A 161 8.36 -0.21 -4.95
CA GLU A 161 9.02 1.08 -4.75
C GLU A 161 7.99 2.15 -4.37
N PHE A 162 8.10 2.74 -3.19
CA PHE A 162 7.23 3.84 -2.75
C PHE A 162 8.02 5.13 -2.60
N TYR A 163 7.36 6.27 -2.80
CA TYR A 163 7.91 7.54 -2.33
C TYR A 163 7.78 7.61 -0.81
N ILE A 164 8.77 8.19 -0.13
CA ILE A 164 8.66 8.52 1.29
C ILE A 164 7.59 9.61 1.46
N GLU A 165 6.74 9.48 2.48
CA GLU A 165 5.55 10.32 2.72
C GLU A 165 4.56 10.34 1.53
N SER A 166 4.24 9.17 0.98
CA SER A 166 3.21 8.98 -0.05
C SER A 166 1.80 9.26 0.47
N THR A 167 0.87 9.66 -0.42
CA THR A 167 -0.56 9.77 -0.03
C THR A 167 -1.21 8.40 0.12
N PRO A 168 -2.29 8.30 0.93
CA PRO A 168 -3.04 7.06 1.04
C PRO A 168 -3.54 6.54 -0.30
N GLU A 169 -4.07 7.43 -1.16
CA GLU A 169 -4.62 7.05 -2.46
C GLU A 169 -3.53 6.49 -3.39
N ALA A 170 -2.34 7.11 -3.42
CA ALA A 170 -1.23 6.65 -4.25
C ALA A 170 -0.73 5.27 -3.81
N VAL A 171 -0.66 5.03 -2.49
CA VAL A 171 -0.25 3.74 -1.92
C VAL A 171 -1.28 2.66 -2.26
N ILE A 172 -2.57 2.92 -2.02
CA ILE A 172 -3.64 1.94 -2.29
C ILE A 172 -3.71 1.62 -3.78
N LYS A 173 -3.69 2.63 -4.67
CA LYS A 173 -3.67 2.41 -6.12
C LYS A 173 -2.53 1.48 -6.55
N LYS A 174 -1.33 1.67 -6.01
CA LYS A 174 -0.18 0.82 -6.35
C LYS A 174 -0.42 -0.66 -6.06
N PHE A 175 -1.14 -0.96 -4.98
CA PHE A 175 -1.55 -2.32 -4.68
C PHE A 175 -2.66 -2.83 -5.61
N LEU A 176 -3.70 -2.02 -5.83
CA LEU A 176 -4.85 -2.40 -6.67
C LEU A 176 -4.46 -2.58 -8.14
N ASP A 177 -3.61 -1.70 -8.67
CA ASP A 177 -3.04 -1.81 -10.02
C ASP A 177 -2.29 -3.13 -10.17
N ARG A 178 -1.51 -3.51 -9.15
CA ARG A 178 -0.79 -4.78 -9.16
C ARG A 178 -1.74 -5.96 -9.06
N PHE A 179 -2.75 -5.89 -8.20
CA PHE A 179 -3.79 -6.93 -8.07
C PHE A 179 -4.49 -7.19 -9.41
N VAL A 180 -4.92 -6.14 -10.10
CA VAL A 180 -5.57 -6.26 -11.40
C VAL A 180 -4.60 -6.82 -12.45
N ALA A 181 -3.34 -6.36 -12.45
CA ALA A 181 -2.34 -6.83 -13.41
C ALA A 181 -1.98 -8.31 -13.29
N VAL A 182 -2.16 -8.94 -12.13
CA VAL A 182 -1.86 -10.36 -11.89
C VAL A 182 -3.10 -11.24 -11.87
N LEU A 183 -4.29 -10.65 -11.81
CA LEU A 183 -5.53 -11.41 -11.76
C LEU A 183 -5.73 -12.16 -13.09
N PRO A 184 -5.98 -13.48 -13.07
CA PRO A 184 -6.28 -14.23 -14.29
C PRO A 184 -7.53 -13.67 -14.99
N GLU A 185 -7.48 -13.55 -16.32
CA GLU A 185 -8.60 -13.03 -17.13
C GLU A 185 -9.88 -13.86 -16.96
N ASP A 186 -9.75 -15.17 -16.74
CA ASP A 186 -10.87 -16.10 -16.55
C ASP A 186 -11.33 -16.24 -15.09
N PHE A 187 -10.77 -15.45 -14.17
CA PHE A 187 -11.06 -15.54 -12.73
C PHE A 187 -12.55 -15.35 -12.42
N GLU A 188 -13.17 -14.30 -12.97
CA GLU A 188 -14.59 -14.01 -12.70
C GLU A 188 -15.51 -15.11 -13.24
N GLU A 189 -15.21 -15.65 -14.42
CA GLU A 189 -15.97 -16.76 -15.02
C GLU A 189 -15.85 -18.02 -14.17
N LYS A 190 -14.64 -18.40 -13.77
CA LYS A 190 -14.40 -19.57 -12.93
C LYS A 190 -15.06 -19.45 -11.56
N ALA A 191 -14.98 -18.28 -10.91
CA ALA A 191 -15.68 -18.02 -9.65
C ALA A 191 -17.19 -18.26 -9.81
N LYS A 192 -17.78 -17.71 -10.87
CA LYS A 192 -19.21 -17.87 -11.17
C LYS A 192 -19.60 -19.33 -11.43
N ASN A 193 -18.77 -20.10 -12.13
CA ASN A 193 -18.99 -21.52 -12.38
C ASN A 193 -19.02 -22.37 -11.09
N LEU A 194 -18.35 -21.90 -10.03
CA LEU A 194 -18.40 -22.50 -8.69
C LEU A 194 -19.55 -21.97 -7.82
N GLY A 195 -20.40 -21.09 -8.35
CA GLY A 195 -21.50 -20.47 -7.60
C GLY A 195 -21.05 -19.35 -6.66
N LEU A 196 -19.84 -18.81 -6.85
CA LEU A 196 -19.28 -17.72 -6.06
C LEU A 196 -19.31 -16.41 -6.85
N THR A 197 -19.49 -15.30 -6.14
CA THR A 197 -19.09 -13.99 -6.67
C THR A 197 -17.56 -13.87 -6.70
N PRO A 198 -16.97 -13.03 -7.58
CA PRO A 198 -15.53 -12.81 -7.59
C PRO A 198 -14.97 -12.37 -6.22
N ARG A 199 -15.73 -11.55 -5.47
CA ARG A 199 -15.35 -11.16 -4.12
C ARG A 199 -15.35 -12.33 -3.14
N GLU A 200 -16.34 -13.22 -3.20
CA GLU A 200 -16.36 -14.44 -2.38
C GLU A 200 -15.20 -15.37 -2.69
N ALA A 201 -14.80 -15.48 -3.96
CA ALA A 201 -13.60 -16.22 -4.34
C ALA A 201 -12.33 -15.62 -3.72
N ILE A 202 -12.22 -14.29 -3.62
CA ILE A 202 -11.10 -13.64 -2.89
C ILE A 202 -11.18 -13.87 -1.37
N ILE A 203 -12.38 -13.90 -0.78
CA ILE A 203 -12.56 -14.28 0.63
C ILE A 203 -12.04 -15.71 0.83
N LEU A 204 -12.46 -16.66 -0.01
CA LEU A 204 -12.01 -18.04 0.02
C LEU A 204 -10.49 -18.14 -0.17
N ALA A 205 -9.90 -17.39 -1.10
CA ALA A 205 -8.45 -17.32 -1.30
C ALA A 205 -7.71 -16.87 -0.04
N SER A 206 -8.24 -15.90 0.71
CA SER A 206 -7.64 -15.46 1.98
C SER A 206 -7.69 -16.51 3.08
N LEU A 207 -8.71 -17.39 3.08
CA LEU A 207 -8.77 -18.53 3.99
C LEU A 207 -7.72 -19.58 3.60
N ILE A 208 -7.66 -19.93 2.30
CA ILE A 208 -6.68 -20.88 1.77
C ILE A 208 -5.26 -20.43 2.09
N GLU A 209 -4.93 -19.15 1.91
CA GLU A 209 -3.60 -18.60 2.19
C GLU A 209 -3.18 -18.82 3.65
N LYS A 210 -4.11 -18.68 4.60
CA LYS A 210 -3.79 -18.84 6.02
C LYS A 210 -3.76 -20.29 6.49
N GLU A 211 -4.38 -21.19 5.75
CA GLU A 211 -4.47 -22.62 6.08
C GLU A 211 -3.36 -23.42 5.40
N ALA A 212 -2.97 -23.05 4.19
CA ALA A 212 -1.96 -23.76 3.43
C ALA A 212 -0.55 -23.50 3.96
N ARG A 213 0.21 -24.59 4.17
CA ARG A 213 1.65 -24.55 4.45
C ARG A 213 2.49 -25.03 3.28
N ILE A 214 1.86 -25.74 2.35
CA ILE A 214 2.46 -26.40 1.20
C ILE A 214 1.64 -26.02 -0.03
N ASP A 215 2.32 -25.64 -1.11
CA ASP A 215 1.67 -25.10 -2.30
C ASP A 215 0.75 -26.10 -2.99
N GLU A 216 1.17 -27.35 -3.05
CA GLU A 216 0.42 -28.44 -3.67
C GLU A 216 -0.88 -28.79 -2.91
N GLU A 217 -1.02 -28.40 -1.65
CA GLU A 217 -2.20 -28.67 -0.84
C GLU A 217 -3.30 -27.61 -1.02
N ARG A 218 -2.99 -26.42 -1.55
CA ARG A 218 -3.94 -25.31 -1.70
C ARG A 218 -5.21 -25.70 -2.47
N PRO A 219 -5.15 -26.41 -3.63
CA PRO A 219 -6.36 -26.83 -4.33
C PRO A 219 -7.21 -27.82 -3.54
N VAL A 220 -6.61 -28.67 -2.70
CA VAL A 220 -7.34 -29.63 -1.86
C VAL A 220 -8.03 -28.92 -0.70
N ILE A 221 -7.33 -27.98 -0.05
CA ILE A 221 -7.91 -27.12 1.00
C ILE A 221 -9.08 -26.29 0.42
N ALA A 222 -8.90 -25.71 -0.77
CA ALA A 222 -9.94 -24.99 -1.48
C ALA A 222 -11.19 -25.85 -1.68
N GLN A 223 -11.02 -27.10 -2.11
CA GLN A 223 -12.14 -28.04 -2.29
C GLN A 223 -12.85 -28.37 -0.98
N VAL A 224 -12.11 -28.61 0.12
CA VAL A 224 -12.70 -28.88 1.43
C VAL A 224 -13.58 -27.70 1.88
N LEU A 225 -13.06 -26.48 1.80
CA LEU A 225 -13.77 -25.27 2.21
C LEU A 225 -14.99 -25.00 1.32
N LEU A 226 -14.86 -25.18 0.00
CA LEU A 226 -15.97 -25.01 -0.94
C LEU A 226 -17.07 -26.06 -0.71
N LYS A 227 -16.72 -27.34 -0.49
CA LYS A 227 -17.69 -28.38 -0.15
C LYS A 227 -18.43 -28.07 1.14
N ARG A 228 -17.71 -27.69 2.19
CA ARG A 228 -18.33 -27.28 3.46
C ARG A 228 -19.29 -26.12 3.27
N LEU A 229 -18.91 -25.11 2.50
CA LEU A 229 -19.76 -23.96 2.17
C LEU A 229 -21.06 -24.42 1.47
N ASN A 230 -20.93 -25.25 0.43
CA ASN A 230 -22.06 -25.71 -0.38
C ASN A 230 -23.01 -26.65 0.39
N THR A 231 -22.52 -27.38 1.39
CA THR A 231 -23.34 -28.27 2.22
C THR A 231 -23.82 -27.62 3.53
N GLY A 232 -23.61 -26.31 3.71
CA GLY A 232 -24.02 -25.61 4.92
C GLY A 232 -23.27 -26.04 6.19
N MET A 233 -22.06 -26.57 6.05
CA MET A 233 -21.16 -26.84 7.18
C MET A 233 -20.41 -25.57 7.56
N LYS A 234 -20.07 -25.45 8.84
CA LYS A 234 -19.18 -24.39 9.31
C LYS A 234 -17.78 -24.61 8.76
N LEU A 235 -17.11 -23.51 8.37
CA LEU A 235 -15.75 -23.60 7.82
C LEU A 235 -14.72 -23.95 8.90
N GLN A 236 -14.87 -23.40 10.11
CA GLN A 236 -14.02 -23.67 11.28
C GLN A 236 -12.53 -23.46 11.01
N CYS A 237 -12.19 -22.31 10.44
CA CYS A 237 -10.81 -21.91 10.18
C CYS A 237 -10.27 -21.09 11.36
N ASP A 238 -9.20 -21.55 12.02
CA ASP A 238 -8.57 -20.88 13.16
C ASP A 238 -8.09 -19.46 12.80
N ALA A 239 -7.62 -19.27 11.56
CA ALA A 239 -7.16 -17.98 11.06
C ALA A 239 -8.25 -16.89 11.14
N THR A 240 -9.51 -17.27 11.00
CA THR A 240 -10.65 -16.34 11.08
C THR A 240 -10.90 -15.85 12.51
N VAL A 241 -10.67 -16.71 13.51
CA VAL A 241 -10.71 -16.37 14.93
C VAL A 241 -9.55 -15.46 15.30
N GLN A 242 -8.34 -15.78 14.83
CA GLN A 242 -7.15 -14.93 15.05
C GLN A 242 -7.33 -13.53 14.44
N TYR A 243 -7.90 -13.45 13.23
CA TYR A 243 -8.23 -12.18 12.60
C TYR A 243 -9.25 -11.38 13.43
N ALA A 244 -10.30 -12.04 13.94
CA ALA A 244 -11.31 -11.42 14.81
C ALA A 244 -10.72 -10.90 16.14
N LEU A 245 -9.72 -11.58 16.70
CA LEU A 245 -9.02 -11.17 17.92
C LEU A 245 -7.98 -10.08 17.67
N GLY A 246 -7.62 -9.82 16.40
CA GLY A 246 -6.55 -8.91 16.02
C GLY A 246 -5.16 -9.34 16.47
N LYS A 247 -4.96 -10.64 16.76
CA LYS A 247 -3.71 -11.20 17.29
C LYS A 247 -3.44 -12.58 16.71
N SER A 248 -2.21 -12.84 16.32
CA SER A 248 -1.76 -14.18 15.99
C SER A 248 -1.31 -14.92 17.26
N LYS A 249 -1.77 -16.17 17.42
CA LYS A 249 -1.39 -17.04 18.53
C LYS A 249 -0.92 -18.39 17.96
N PRO A 250 0.16 -18.99 18.48
CA PRO A 250 0.58 -20.32 18.07
C PRO A 250 -0.48 -21.40 18.31
N ILE A 251 -1.27 -21.25 19.38
CA ILE A 251 -2.35 -22.15 19.76
C ILE A 251 -3.53 -21.31 20.24
N LEU A 252 -4.72 -21.55 19.68
CA LEU A 252 -5.97 -20.96 20.15
C LEU A 252 -6.51 -21.73 21.35
N SER A 253 -6.96 -21.02 22.39
CA SER A 253 -7.67 -21.63 23.51
C SER A 253 -9.15 -21.88 23.16
N TYR A 254 -9.81 -22.77 23.89
CA TYR A 254 -11.26 -22.97 23.75
C TYR A 254 -12.09 -21.71 23.98
N ASP A 255 -11.60 -20.77 24.78
CA ASP A 255 -12.28 -19.50 25.01
C ASP A 255 -12.08 -18.52 23.86
N ASP A 256 -10.93 -18.56 23.17
CA ASP A 256 -10.72 -17.79 21.95
C ASP A 256 -11.74 -18.17 20.85
N LEU A 257 -12.04 -19.46 20.71
CA LEU A 257 -13.03 -19.95 19.74
C LEU A 257 -14.46 -19.43 19.97
N LYS A 258 -14.74 -18.87 21.16
CA LYS A 258 -16.05 -18.29 21.52
C LYS A 258 -16.15 -16.79 21.21
N VAL A 259 -15.13 -16.17 20.64
CA VAL A 259 -15.15 -14.74 20.30
C VAL A 259 -16.36 -14.40 19.42
N LYS A 260 -17.18 -13.44 19.87
CA LYS A 260 -18.36 -12.99 19.11
C LYS A 260 -17.93 -11.99 18.05
N SER A 261 -17.70 -12.48 16.84
CA SER A 261 -17.37 -11.68 15.66
C SER A 261 -17.97 -12.35 14.43
N PRO A 262 -18.50 -11.58 13.45
CA PRO A 262 -19.02 -12.17 12.22
C PRO A 262 -17.93 -12.88 11.39
N TYR A 263 -16.65 -12.63 11.68
CA TYR A 263 -15.54 -13.39 11.09
C TYR A 263 -15.37 -14.79 11.71
N ASN A 264 -15.94 -15.07 12.89
CA ASN A 264 -15.71 -16.34 13.57
C ASN A 264 -16.49 -17.50 12.90
N THR A 265 -15.79 -18.26 12.06
CA THR A 265 -16.34 -19.40 11.33
C THR A 265 -16.60 -20.66 12.18
N TYR A 266 -16.33 -20.62 13.49
CA TYR A 266 -16.80 -21.64 14.45
C TYR A 266 -18.22 -21.35 14.94
N LEU A 267 -18.63 -20.09 14.95
CA LEU A 267 -19.95 -19.67 15.44
C LEU A 267 -20.94 -19.51 14.30
N TYR A 268 -20.52 -18.91 13.19
CA TYR A 268 -21.38 -18.55 12.06
C TYR A 268 -21.13 -19.46 10.84
N TYR A 269 -22.19 -19.72 10.07
CA TYR A 269 -22.12 -20.48 8.82
C TYR A 269 -21.73 -19.56 7.65
N GLY A 270 -21.23 -20.16 6.57
CA GLY A 270 -20.84 -19.45 5.35
C GLY A 270 -19.46 -18.80 5.43
N LEU A 271 -19.17 -17.96 4.44
CA LEU A 271 -17.95 -17.16 4.39
C LEU A 271 -18.02 -15.99 5.40
N PRO A 272 -16.87 -15.53 5.94
CA PRO A 272 -16.83 -14.30 6.72
C PRO A 272 -17.22 -13.08 5.85
N PRO A 273 -17.52 -11.91 6.46
CA PRO A 273 -17.95 -10.71 5.71
C PRO A 273 -16.94 -10.17 4.70
N GLY A 274 -15.67 -10.55 4.83
CA GLY A 274 -14.59 -10.12 3.96
C GLY A 274 -13.34 -10.98 4.14
N PRO A 275 -12.30 -10.72 3.35
CA PRO A 275 -11.02 -11.42 3.46
C PRO A 275 -10.35 -11.19 4.83
N ILE A 276 -9.52 -12.13 5.26
CA ILE A 276 -8.77 -12.03 6.54
C ILE A 276 -7.28 -11.69 6.34
N CYS A 277 -6.83 -11.64 5.09
CA CYS A 277 -5.52 -11.22 4.65
C CYS A 277 -5.52 -10.96 3.15
N ASN A 278 -4.37 -10.56 2.62
CA ASN A 278 -4.14 -10.40 1.19
C ASN A 278 -3.46 -11.67 0.64
N PRO A 279 -4.18 -12.48 -0.16
CA PRO A 279 -3.68 -13.75 -0.65
C PRO A 279 -2.68 -13.58 -1.80
N GLY A 280 -1.77 -14.55 -1.92
CA GLY A 280 -0.91 -14.70 -3.09
C GLY A 280 -1.66 -15.23 -4.30
N LEU A 281 -1.03 -15.14 -5.47
CA LEU A 281 -1.59 -15.67 -6.72
C LEU A 281 -1.91 -17.19 -6.65
N PRO A 282 -1.09 -18.06 -6.02
CA PRO A 282 -1.42 -19.49 -5.90
C PRO A 282 -2.75 -19.74 -5.16
N SER A 283 -3.04 -18.98 -4.11
CA SER A 283 -4.29 -19.09 -3.35
C SER A 283 -5.48 -18.53 -4.13
N ILE A 284 -5.30 -17.43 -4.86
CA ILE A 284 -6.33 -16.85 -5.76
C ILE A 284 -6.71 -17.86 -6.84
N ILE A 285 -5.72 -18.49 -7.49
CA ILE A 285 -5.95 -19.53 -8.50
C ILE A 285 -6.65 -20.74 -7.89
N SER A 286 -6.18 -21.22 -6.74
CA SER A 286 -6.75 -22.40 -6.06
C SER A 286 -8.20 -22.19 -5.64
N ALA A 287 -8.58 -20.98 -5.26
CA ALA A 287 -9.96 -20.64 -4.88
C ALA A 287 -10.96 -20.82 -6.03
N VAL A 288 -10.52 -20.64 -7.28
CA VAL A 288 -11.36 -20.79 -8.49
C VAL A 288 -11.02 -22.03 -9.32
N ASN A 289 -10.04 -22.82 -8.88
CA ASN A 289 -9.64 -24.09 -9.48
C ASN A 289 -9.35 -25.14 -8.39
N PRO A 290 -10.35 -25.50 -7.57
CA PRO A 290 -10.17 -26.48 -6.50
C PRO A 290 -9.91 -27.88 -7.07
N ALA A 291 -9.23 -28.73 -6.30
CA ALA A 291 -8.99 -30.11 -6.68
C ALA A 291 -10.30 -30.93 -6.64
N ASP A 292 -10.45 -31.89 -7.55
CA ASP A 292 -11.58 -32.82 -7.50
C ASP A 292 -11.34 -33.92 -6.45
N THR A 293 -11.78 -33.67 -5.21
CA THR A 293 -11.66 -34.61 -4.09
C THR A 293 -12.89 -34.60 -3.19
N ASP A 294 -13.12 -35.69 -2.46
CA ASP A 294 -14.23 -35.87 -1.51
C ASP A 294 -13.87 -35.60 -0.05
N TYR A 295 -12.77 -34.90 0.19
CA TYR A 295 -12.37 -34.57 1.55
C TYR A 295 -13.27 -33.49 2.14
N LEU A 296 -13.57 -33.64 3.44
CA LEU A 296 -14.34 -32.67 4.23
C LEU A 296 -13.57 -32.20 5.45
N PHE A 297 -12.43 -32.81 5.77
CA PHE A 297 -11.62 -32.48 6.94
C PHE A 297 -10.14 -32.54 6.58
N TYR A 298 -9.35 -31.74 7.27
CA TYR A 298 -7.90 -31.84 7.23
C TYR A 298 -7.33 -31.55 8.62
N PHE A 299 -6.18 -32.15 8.93
CA PHE A 299 -5.44 -31.91 10.16
C PHE A 299 -3.96 -31.72 9.81
N THR A 300 -3.36 -30.64 10.29
CA THR A 300 -1.93 -30.38 10.09
C THR A 300 -1.12 -31.21 11.07
N ARG A 301 -0.23 -32.05 10.56
CA ARG A 301 0.75 -32.80 11.37
C ARG A 301 1.89 -31.88 11.83
N GLY A 302 2.66 -32.30 12.83
CA GLY A 302 3.77 -31.51 13.39
C GLY A 302 4.87 -31.12 12.38
N ASP A 303 4.99 -31.80 11.24
CA ASP A 303 5.90 -31.48 10.14
C ASP A 303 5.28 -30.52 9.10
N GLY A 304 4.04 -30.08 9.31
CA GLY A 304 3.35 -29.11 8.45
C GLY A 304 2.50 -29.70 7.33
N VAL A 305 2.57 -31.02 7.10
CA VAL A 305 1.78 -31.72 6.08
C VAL A 305 0.34 -31.94 6.57
N HIS A 306 -0.64 -31.81 5.68
CA HIS A 306 -2.03 -32.08 6.01
C HIS A 306 -2.43 -33.54 5.76
N ILE A 307 -3.15 -34.12 6.72
CA ILE A 307 -3.86 -35.38 6.54
C ILE A 307 -5.31 -35.04 6.22
N PHE A 308 -5.71 -35.31 4.98
CA PHE A 308 -7.08 -35.10 4.51
C PHE A 308 -7.96 -36.32 4.82
N SER A 309 -9.24 -36.07 5.15
CA SER A 309 -10.18 -37.11 5.57
C SER A 309 -11.59 -36.83 5.03
N ARG A 310 -12.31 -37.90 4.68
CA ARG A 310 -13.68 -37.82 4.13
C ARG A 310 -14.71 -37.78 5.25
N THR A 311 -14.46 -38.51 6.33
CA THR A 311 -15.39 -38.60 7.47
C THR A 311 -14.79 -38.00 8.74
N TYR A 312 -15.69 -37.64 9.67
CA TYR A 312 -15.27 -37.15 10.98
C TYR A 312 -14.52 -38.22 11.79
N GLU A 313 -14.88 -39.50 11.63
CA GLU A 313 -14.19 -40.62 12.31
C GLU A 313 -12.76 -40.83 11.78
N GLU A 314 -12.53 -40.66 10.47
CA GLU A 314 -11.18 -40.63 9.89
C GLU A 314 -10.38 -39.46 10.45
N HIS A 315 -10.98 -38.28 10.52
CA HIS A 315 -10.32 -37.08 11.05
C HIS A 315 -9.94 -37.22 12.53
N LEU A 316 -10.82 -37.80 13.37
CA LEU A 316 -10.49 -38.06 14.78
C LEU A 316 -9.37 -39.10 14.94
N ARG A 317 -9.21 -40.03 13.99
CA ARG A 317 -8.11 -41.00 14.01
C ARG A 317 -6.78 -40.37 13.61
N SER A 318 -6.77 -39.36 12.74
CA SER A 318 -5.52 -38.68 12.34
C SER A 318 -4.95 -37.72 13.39
N GLN A 319 -5.75 -37.37 14.40
CA GLN A 319 -5.33 -36.54 15.55
C GLN A 319 -4.74 -37.34 16.72
N ARG A 320 -4.80 -38.67 16.68
CA ARG A 320 -4.28 -39.57 17.72
C ARG A 320 -2.85 -40.00 17.40
#